data_AF-A0A8T3ZV44-F1
#
_entry.id   AF-A0A8T3ZV44-F1
#
_cell.length_a   1.000
_cell.length_b   1.000
_cell.length_c   1.000
_cell.angle_alpha   90.00
_cell.angle_beta   90.00
_cell.angle_gamma   90.00
#
_symmetry.space_group_name_H-M   'P 1'
#
loop_
_entity.id
_entity.type
_entity.pdbx_description
1 polymer ?
#
loop_
_entity_poly.entity_id
_entity_poly.type
_entity_poly.pdbx_seq_one_letter_code
_entity_poly.pdbx_strand_id
1 'polypeptide(L)'
;MEDVKNLDKHQRELVYKRIGKILEAPQLGKPLHSPLHDYQSERLEKLRIIYKIVGQTVEFAWLDDRGHVHGWDSSSLLLLI
;
A
#
# COMPACT_ATOMS: atom_id res chain seq x y z
N MET A 1 2.14 7.60 -5.08
CA MET A 1 1.99 7.60 -3.61
C MET A 1 2.46 8.93 -3.03
N GLU A 2 1.58 9.92 -2.96
CA GLU A 2 1.89 11.19 -2.30
C GLU A 2 1.93 11.06 -0.76
N ASP A 3 1.20 10.11 -0.20
CA ASP A 3 1.06 9.85 1.25
C ASP A 3 2.41 9.65 1.96
N VAL A 4 3.38 9.04 1.27
CA VAL A 4 4.72 8.77 1.81
C VAL A 4 5.51 10.06 2.07
N LYS A 5 5.18 11.15 1.36
CA LYS A 5 5.86 12.44 1.51
C LYS A 5 5.59 13.06 2.89
N ASN A 6 4.43 12.78 3.48
CA ASN A 6 4.00 13.28 4.79
C ASN A 6 4.52 12.43 5.96
N LEU A 7 5.10 11.27 5.67
CA LEU A 7 5.73 10.41 6.68
C LEU A 7 7.08 10.95 7.10
N ASP A 8 7.42 10.75 8.37
CA ASP A 8 8.79 10.96 8.83
C ASP A 8 9.77 9.99 8.12
N LYS A 9 11.06 10.29 8.23
CA LYS A 9 12.11 9.51 7.55
C LYS A 9 12.07 8.02 7.93
N HIS A 10 11.83 7.73 9.21
CA HIS A 10 11.83 6.36 9.71
C HIS A 10 10.63 5.57 9.18
N GLN A 11 9.43 6.15 9.27
CA GLN A 11 8.21 5.58 8.72
C GLN A 11 8.32 5.33 7.22
N ARG A 12 8.92 6.28 6.47
CA ARG A 12 9.17 6.14 5.04
C ARG A 12 10.07 4.95 4.71
N GLU A 13 11.18 4.80 5.44
CA GLU A 13 12.07 3.65 5.27
C GLU A 13 11.37 2.32 5.58
N LEU A 14 10.53 2.28 6.62
CA LEU A 14 9.73 1.10 6.96
C LEU A 14 8.71 0.76 5.87
N VAL A 15 8.05 1.77 5.30
CA VAL A 15 7.10 1.59 4.19
C VAL A 15 7.79 1.02 2.97
N TYR A 16 8.93 1.58 2.54
CA TYR A 16 9.66 1.04 1.40
C TYR A 16 10.18 -0.39 1.62
N LYS A 17 10.69 -0.69 2.82
CA LYS A 17 11.06 -2.06 3.18
C LYS A 17 9.88 -3.02 3.11
N ARG A 18 8.69 -2.57 3.53
CA ARG A 18 7.47 -3.40 3.45
C ARG A 18 6.98 -3.56 2.01
N ILE A 19 7.04 -2.51 1.19
CA ILE A 19 6.75 -2.58 -0.25
C ILE A 19 7.60 -3.64 -0.93
N GLY A 20 8.91 -3.69 -0.65
CA GLY A 20 9.79 -4.75 -1.18
C GLY A 20 9.27 -6.16 -0.88
N LYS A 21 8.88 -6.41 0.38
CA LYS A 21 8.30 -7.71 0.78
C LYS A 21 6.97 -8.02 0.09
N ILE A 22 6.13 -7.00 -0.14
CA ILE A 22 4.87 -7.16 -0.87
C ILE A 22 5.17 -7.52 -2.33
N LEU A 23 6.18 -6.92 -2.97
CA LEU A 23 6.55 -7.25 -4.34
C LEU A 23 7.09 -8.68 -4.46
N GLU A 24 7.83 -9.16 -3.46
CA GLU A 24 8.32 -10.55 -3.39
C GLU A 24 7.19 -11.56 -3.14
N ALA A 25 6.20 -11.20 -2.31
CA ALA A 25 5.06 -12.04 -1.96
C ALA A 25 3.76 -11.22 -1.87
N PRO A 26 3.08 -10.95 -2.99
CA PRO A 26 1.91 -10.08 -3.01
C PRO A 26 0.71 -10.60 -2.20
N GLN A 27 0.66 -11.90 -1.93
CA GLN A 27 -0.38 -12.54 -1.13
C GLN A 27 -0.18 -12.36 0.39
N LEU A 28 0.85 -11.61 0.81
CA LEU A 28 1.16 -11.35 2.21
C LEU A 28 0.05 -10.57 2.93
N GLY A 29 -0.60 -9.66 2.22
CA GLY A 29 -1.68 -8.84 2.77
C GLY A 29 -2.95 -9.64 3.03
N LYS A 30 -3.82 -9.08 3.87
CA LYS A 30 -5.14 -9.64 4.12
C LYS A 30 -6.17 -8.98 3.21
N PRO A 31 -7.09 -9.73 2.59
CA PRO A 31 -8.12 -9.14 1.77
C PRO A 31 -9.02 -8.24 2.62
N LEU A 32 -9.37 -7.08 2.08
CA LEU A 32 -10.33 -6.19 2.72
C LEU A 32 -11.76 -6.74 2.55
N HIS A 33 -12.64 -6.34 3.46
CA HIS A 33 -14.06 -6.69 3.37
C HIS A 33 -14.76 -5.89 2.26
N SER A 34 -15.95 -6.35 1.87
CA SER A 34 -16.82 -5.63 0.93
C SER A 34 -17.03 -4.17 1.36
N PRO A 35 -16.97 -3.20 0.42
CA PRO A 35 -16.89 -3.36 -1.04
C PRO A 35 -15.47 -3.55 -1.60
N LEU A 36 -14.41 -3.44 -0.78
CA LEU A 36 -13.00 -3.38 -1.22
C LEU A 36 -12.34 -4.77 -1.36
N HIS A 37 -13.09 -5.80 -1.71
CA HIS A 37 -12.62 -7.20 -1.78
C HIS A 37 -11.43 -7.45 -2.71
N ASP A 38 -11.23 -6.61 -3.73
CA ASP A 38 -10.08 -6.69 -4.64
C ASP A 38 -8.78 -6.13 -4.04
N TYR A 39 -8.87 -5.48 -2.88
CA TYR A 39 -7.74 -4.88 -2.20
C TYR A 39 -7.22 -5.77 -1.07
N GLN A 40 -5.91 -5.72 -0.91
CA GLN A 40 -5.15 -6.29 0.18
C GLN A 40 -4.72 -5.18 1.15
N SER A 41 -4.67 -5.52 2.43
CA SER A 41 -4.19 -4.67 3.50
C SER A 41 -3.02 -5.33 4.20
N GLU A 42 -1.87 -4.66 4.19
CA GLU A 42 -0.70 -5.12 4.93
C GLU A 42 -0.36 -4.15 6.07
N ARG A 43 -0.25 -4.70 7.29
CA ARG A 43 -0.04 -3.88 8.48
C ARG A 43 1.44 -3.58 8.71
N LEU A 44 1.73 -2.31 8.98
CA LEU A 44 3.05 -1.81 9.35
C LEU A 44 2.92 -0.86 10.54
N GLU A 45 3.17 -1.37 11.75
CA GLU A 45 3.03 -0.61 13.00
C GLU A 45 1.63 -0.01 13.21
N LYS A 46 1.50 1.32 13.07
CA LYS A 46 0.23 2.05 13.12
C LYS A 46 -0.40 2.25 11.72
N LEU A 47 0.41 2.09 10.67
CA LEU A 47 0.01 2.23 9.28
C LEU A 47 -0.47 0.91 8.67
N ARG A 48 -1.22 1.03 7.58
CA ARG A 48 -1.57 -0.05 6.67
C ARG A 48 -1.26 0.38 5.25
N ILE A 49 -0.64 -0.51 4.49
CA ILE A 49 -0.44 -0.35 3.06
C ILE A 49 -1.60 -1.03 2.37
N ILE A 50 -2.39 -0.27 1.63
CA ILE A 50 -3.48 -0.81 0.82
C ILE A 50 -3.02 -0.91 -0.63
N TYR A 51 -3.20 -2.08 -1.21
CA TYR A 51 -2.79 -2.38 -2.58
C TYR A 51 -3.72 -3.42 -3.20
N LYS A 52 -3.64 -3.63 -4.50
CA LYS A 52 -4.34 -4.73 -5.18
C LYS A 52 -3.39 -5.42 -6.16
N ILE A 53 -3.68 -6.67 -6.46
CA ILE A 53 -2.92 -7.47 -7.41
C ILE A 53 -3.70 -7.49 -8.72
N VAL A 54 -3.10 -7.01 -9.81
CA VAL A 54 -3.71 -6.96 -11.14
C VAL A 54 -2.84 -7.77 -12.09
N GLY A 55 -3.22 -9.02 -12.35
CA GLY A 55 -2.39 -9.93 -13.13
C GLY A 55 -1.04 -10.19 -12.44
N GLN A 56 0.05 -9.73 -13.05
CA GLN A 56 1.41 -9.86 -12.50
C GLN A 56 1.92 -8.59 -11.82
N THR A 57 1.12 -7.53 -11.76
CA THR A 57 1.52 -6.25 -11.17
C THR A 57 0.84 -6.01 -9.83
N VAL A 58 1.52 -5.26 -8.95
CA VAL A 58 0.98 -4.79 -7.68
C VAL A 58 0.73 -3.28 -7.77
N GLU A 59 -0.53 -2.87 -7.60
CA GLU A 59 -0.92 -1.46 -7.58
C GLU A 59 -1.09 -1.00 -6.12
N PHE A 60 -0.21 -0.10 -5.66
CA PHE A 60 -0.31 0.52 -4.34
C PHE A 60 -1.30 1.68 -4.36
N ALA A 61 -2.32 1.61 -3.52
CA ALA A 61 -3.46 2.51 -3.56
C ALA A 61 -3.32 3.67 -2.56
N TRP A 62 -3.21 3.39 -1.25
CA TRP A 62 -3.02 4.42 -0.22
C TRP A 62 -2.40 3.86 1.07
N LEU A 63 -2.00 4.77 1.95
CA LEU A 63 -1.65 4.46 3.34
C LEU A 63 -2.80 4.85 4.28
N ASP A 64 -3.16 3.95 5.20
CA ASP A 64 -4.17 4.17 6.24
C ASP A 64 -3.53 4.17 7.62
N ASP A 65 -3.73 5.23 8.41
CA ASP A 65 -3.36 5.28 9.83
C ASP A 65 -4.62 5.15 10.70
N ARG A 66 -4.93 3.92 11.13
CA ARG A 66 -6.00 3.59 12.08
C ARG A 66 -7.34 4.34 11.84
N GLY A 67 -7.78 4.49 10.59
CA GLY A 67 -9.07 5.13 10.26
C GLY A 67 -8.97 6.56 9.72
N HIS A 68 -7.77 7.15 9.68
CA HIS A 68 -7.50 8.31 8.84
C HIS A 68 -6.90 7.83 7.51
N VAL A 69 -7.74 7.83 6.48
CA VAL A 69 -7.33 7.63 5.09
C VAL A 69 -6.73 8.93 4.58
N HIS A 70 -5.44 8.94 4.29
CA HIS A 70 -4.82 10.05 3.56
C HIS A 70 -5.01 9.80 2.06
N GLY A 71 -5.62 10.77 1.36
CA GLY A 71 -6.26 10.56 0.07
C GLY A 71 -5.46 10.98 -1.16
N TRP A 72 -5.24 9.99 -2.04
CA TRP A 72 -5.57 9.93 -3.48
C TRP A 72 -5.09 11.02 -4.46
N ASP A 73 -4.15 10.63 -5.34
CA ASP A 73 -4.09 11.07 -6.74
C ASP A 73 -3.90 9.83 -7.64
N SER A 74 -4.77 9.71 -8.64
CA SER A 74 -4.91 8.59 -9.59
C SER A 74 -3.89 8.64 -10.74
N SER A 75 -2.91 9.54 -10.68
CA SER A 75 -2.08 9.90 -11.83
C SER A 75 -0.69 9.26 -11.89
N SER A 76 -0.27 8.45 -10.92
CA SER A 76 1.12 7.96 -10.92
C SER A 76 1.30 6.68 -10.13
N LEU A 77 1.34 5.54 -10.85
CA LEU A 77 2.24 4.40 -10.61
C LEU A 77 2.02 3.34 -11.71
N LEU A 78 2.35 3.70 -12.95
CA LEU A 78 2.86 2.72 -13.91
C LEU A 78 4.31 2.44 -13.51
N LEU A 79 4.55 1.37 -12.74
CA LEU A 79 5.88 0.77 -12.70
C LEU A 79 5.90 -0.35 -13.74
N LEU A 80 6.46 0.00 -14.91
CA LEU A 80 6.87 -0.97 -15.93
C LEU A 80 7.90 -1.93 -15.32
N ILE A 81 7.72 -3.21 -15.67
CA ILE A 81 8.74 -4.25 -15.62
C ILE A 81 9.93 -3.85 -16.49
#